data_AF-A0A670I8I6-F1
#
_entry.id   AF-A0A670I8I6-F1
#
_cell.length_a   1.000
_cell.length_b   1.000
_cell.length_c   1.000
_cell.angle_alpha   90.00
_cell.angle_beta   90.00
_cell.angle_gamma   90.00
#
_symmetry.space_group_name_H-M   'P 1'
#
loop_
_entity.id
_entity.type
_entity.pdbx_description
1 polymer ?
#
loop_
_entity_poly.entity_id
_entity_poly.type
_entity_poly.pdbx_seq_one_letter_code
_entity_poly.pdbx_strand_id
1 'polypeptide(L)'
;EKETCKTRRVCSNLLAPWPEAENPPPPPADNRLKTTKYTALSFLPKNLFEQFHRLANVYFVFIALLNFVPAVNAFQPELALAPVLFILAVTAVKDLWEDYSRYSSDQEINHMECLVYCR
;
A
#
# COMPACT_ATOMS: atom_id res chain seq x y z
N GLU A 1 24.62 1.71 -11.91
CA GLU A 1 23.64 0.91 -12.66
C GLU A 1 23.08 1.80 -13.77
N LYS A 2 23.28 1.48 -15.05
CA LYS A 2 22.87 2.35 -16.15
C LYS A 2 21.38 2.12 -16.41
N GLU A 3 20.53 3.12 -16.15
CA GLU A 3 19.16 3.12 -16.65
C GLU A 3 19.20 3.02 -18.18
N THR A 4 18.94 1.83 -18.71
CA THR A 4 18.75 1.65 -20.14
C THR A 4 17.42 2.31 -20.51
N CYS A 5 17.48 3.35 -21.34
CA CYS A 5 16.27 3.95 -21.94
C CYS A 5 15.55 2.87 -22.75
N LYS A 6 14.44 2.33 -22.21
CA LYS A 6 13.60 1.36 -22.92
C LYS A 6 12.68 2.11 -23.86
N THR A 7 13.04 2.19 -25.14
CA THR A 7 12.17 2.74 -26.18
C THR A 7 11.14 1.70 -26.62
N ARG A 8 9.86 2.08 -26.63
CA ARG A 8 8.77 1.24 -27.17
C ARG A 8 8.16 1.89 -28.40
N ARG A 9 8.00 1.12 -29.47
CA ARG A 9 7.21 1.52 -30.64
C ARG A 9 5.80 0.93 -30.50
N VAL A 10 4.78 1.78 -30.53
CA VAL A 10 3.36 1.38 -30.51
C VAL A 10 2.78 1.70 -31.87
N CYS A 11 2.08 0.72 -32.45
CA CYS A 11 1.63 0.78 -33.83
C CYS A 11 0.16 0.45 -33.92
N SER A 12 -0.58 1.23 -34.71
CA SER A 12 -1.98 0.92 -34.98
C SER A 12 -2.08 -0.33 -35.86
N ASN A 13 -3.06 -1.17 -35.55
CA ASN A 13 -3.52 -2.29 -36.38
C ASN A 13 -4.22 -1.85 -37.70
N LEU A 14 -4.38 -0.54 -37.92
CA LEU A 14 -4.92 0.02 -39.17
C LEU A 14 -3.93 0.04 -40.33
N LEU A 15 -2.63 0.09 -40.01
CA LEU A 15 -1.54 0.01 -40.98
C LEU A 15 -1.15 -1.47 -41.17
N ALA A 16 -0.62 -1.82 -42.34
CA ALA A 16 -0.35 -3.19 -42.79
C ALA A 16 0.22 -4.14 -41.69
N PRO A 17 -0.07 -5.46 -41.75
CA PRO A 17 0.37 -6.41 -40.74
C PRO A 17 1.88 -6.32 -40.49
N TRP A 18 2.25 -6.30 -39.22
CA TRP A 18 3.65 -6.31 -38.82
C TRP A 18 4.30 -7.62 -39.27
N PRO A 19 5.55 -7.61 -39.78
CA PRO A 19 6.28 -8.85 -39.95
C PRO A 19 6.37 -9.52 -38.58
N GLU A 20 5.83 -10.74 -38.48
CA GLU A 20 5.80 -11.52 -37.24
C GLU A 20 7.23 -11.64 -36.71
N ALA A 21 7.50 -11.01 -35.56
CA ALA A 21 8.83 -11.05 -34.97
C ALA A 21 9.08 -12.46 -34.42
N GLU A 22 10.21 -13.08 -34.79
CA GLU A 22 10.64 -14.39 -34.29
C GLU A 22 10.73 -14.44 -32.75
N ASN A 23 10.89 -13.26 -32.12
CA ASN A 23 10.75 -13.06 -30.67
C ASN A 23 9.89 -11.81 -30.40
N PRO A 24 8.58 -11.95 -30.10
CA PRO A 24 7.73 -10.81 -29.81
C PRO A 24 8.12 -10.18 -28.45
N PRO A 25 8.04 -8.84 -28.34
CA PRO A 25 8.27 -8.17 -27.07
C PRO A 25 7.21 -8.58 -26.04
N PRO A 26 7.52 -8.49 -24.72
CA PRO A 26 6.54 -8.78 -23.69
C PRO A 26 5.29 -7.89 -23.84
N PRO A 27 4.11 -8.40 -23.44
CA PRO A 27 2.87 -7.65 -23.52
C PRO A 27 2.95 -6.34 -22.71
N PRO A 28 2.19 -5.29 -23.11
CA PRO A 28 2.07 -4.08 -22.32
C PRO A 28 1.53 -4.38 -20.92
N ALA A 29 1.86 -3.50 -19.97
CA ALA A 29 1.18 -3.49 -18.69
C ALA A 29 -0.31 -3.20 -18.89
N ASP A 30 -1.13 -3.74 -18.00
CA ASP A 30 -2.58 -3.53 -18.00
C ASP A 30 -2.92 -2.07 -17.68
N ASN A 31 -4.02 -1.56 -18.26
CA ASN A 31 -4.48 -0.19 -18.05
C ASN A 31 -5.34 -0.08 -16.77
N ARG A 32 -4.84 -0.66 -15.68
CA ARG A 32 -5.49 -0.60 -14.38
C ARG A 32 -4.71 0.32 -13.45
N LEU A 33 -5.36 1.38 -13.00
CA LEU A 33 -4.83 2.27 -11.97
C LEU A 33 -4.98 1.62 -10.60
N LYS A 34 -3.90 1.61 -9.81
CA LYS A 34 -3.93 1.20 -8.40
C LYS A 34 -3.08 2.15 -7.58
N THR A 35 -3.74 2.93 -6.72
CA THR A 35 -3.11 3.88 -5.80
C THR A 35 -3.11 3.39 -4.35
N THR A 36 -3.84 2.32 -4.06
CA THR A 36 -3.86 1.66 -2.74
C THR A 36 -2.50 1.09 -2.35
N LYS A 37 -2.04 1.46 -1.15
CA LYS A 37 -0.73 1.06 -0.63
C LYS A 37 -0.79 -0.29 0.09
N TYR A 38 -1.95 -0.62 0.66
CA TYR A 38 -2.16 -1.83 1.43
C TYR A 38 -3.09 -2.81 0.71
N THR A 39 -2.80 -4.10 0.87
CA THR A 39 -3.78 -5.17 0.62
C THR A 39 -4.32 -5.61 1.97
N ALA A 40 -5.60 -6.01 2.08
CA ALA A 40 -6.28 -6.33 3.34
C ALA A 40 -5.44 -7.21 4.30
N LEU A 41 -4.73 -8.22 3.77
CA LEU A 41 -3.86 -9.12 4.57
C LEU A 41 -2.51 -8.49 4.95
N SER A 42 -1.98 -7.60 4.12
CA SER A 42 -0.69 -6.93 4.36
C SER A 42 -0.82 -5.62 5.16
N PHE A 43 -2.05 -5.17 5.41
CA PHE A 43 -2.33 -3.91 6.11
C PHE A 43 -1.72 -3.93 7.50
N LEU A 44 -2.04 -4.94 8.31
CA LEU A 44 -1.60 -5.01 9.70
C LEU A 44 -0.07 -4.99 9.86
N PRO A 45 0.72 -5.85 9.19
CA PRO A 45 2.17 -5.85 9.36
C PRO A 45 2.83 -4.58 8.82
N LYS A 46 2.39 -4.05 7.66
CA LYS A 46 2.98 -2.83 7.09
C LYS A 46 2.62 -1.58 7.89
N ASN A 47 1.35 -1.46 8.30
CA ASN A 47 0.87 -0.33 9.06
C ASN A 47 1.55 -0.27 10.44
N LEU A 48 1.65 -1.41 11.14
CA LEU A 48 2.41 -1.47 12.40
C LEU A 48 3.88 -1.11 12.20
N PHE A 49 4.53 -1.62 11.14
CA PHE A 49 5.91 -1.27 10.84
C PHE A 49 6.10 0.24 10.64
N GLU A 50 5.20 0.89 9.89
CA GLU A 50 5.22 2.34 9.69
C GLU A 50 4.96 3.11 10.99
N GLN A 51 4.05 2.62 11.83
CA GLN A 51 3.81 3.21 13.16
C GLN A 51 5.03 3.07 14.06
N PHE A 52 5.72 1.92 14.09
CA PHE A 52 6.93 1.71 14.89
C PHE A 52 8.17 2.42 14.34
N HIS A 53 8.19 2.83 13.08
CA HIS A 53 9.28 3.67 12.58
C HIS A 53 9.27 5.08 13.21
N ARG A 54 8.15 5.51 13.78
CA ARG A 54 8.07 6.77 14.52
C ARG A 54 8.60 6.60 15.95
N LEU A 55 9.68 7.30 16.27
CA LEU A 55 10.34 7.25 17.59
C LEU A 55 9.39 7.46 18.78
N ALA A 56 8.37 8.30 18.62
CA ALA A 56 7.35 8.52 19.66
C ALA A 56 6.58 7.24 20.02
N ASN A 57 6.18 6.45 19.01
CA ASN A 57 5.44 5.20 19.24
C ASN A 57 6.35 4.14 19.88
N VAL A 58 7.63 4.10 19.48
CA VAL A 58 8.63 3.24 20.12
C VAL A 58 8.81 3.62 21.59
N TYR A 59 8.91 4.91 21.90
CA TYR A 59 9.03 5.41 23.26
C TYR A 59 7.86 4.98 24.15
N PHE A 60 6.61 5.18 23.71
CA PHE A 60 5.44 4.79 24.50
C PHE A 60 5.35 3.27 24.73
N VAL A 61 5.66 2.48 23.71
CA VAL A 61 5.66 1.01 23.82
C VAL A 61 6.80 0.53 24.71
N PHE A 62 7.98 1.17 24.65
CA PHE A 62 9.09 0.86 25.53
C PHE A 62 8.77 1.14 27.00
N ILE A 63 8.15 2.29 27.31
CA ILE A 63 7.67 2.60 28.66
C ILE A 63 6.60 1.59 29.12
N ALA A 64 5.69 1.18 28.23
CA ALA A 64 4.70 0.16 28.56
C ALA A 64 5.36 -1.20 28.86
N LEU A 65 6.36 -1.61 28.09
CA LEU A 65 7.14 -2.84 28.33
C LEU A 65 7.94 -2.78 29.63
N LEU A 66 8.51 -1.63 29.98
CA LEU A 66 9.18 -1.44 31.27
C LEU A 66 8.21 -1.65 32.44
N ASN A 67 6.95 -1.19 32.33
CA ASN A 67 5.94 -1.43 33.37
C ASN A 67 5.59 -2.92 33.55
N PHE A 68 5.85 -3.81 32.57
CA PHE A 68 5.69 -5.26 32.77
C PHE A 68 6.79 -5.88 33.64
N VAL A 69 7.94 -5.21 33.77
CA VAL A 69 9.03 -5.71 34.60
C VAL A 69 8.71 -5.42 36.07
N PRO A 70 8.54 -6.46 36.91
CA PRO A 70 8.07 -6.28 38.30
C PRO A 70 9.00 -5.41 39.16
N ALA A 71 10.27 -5.26 38.77
CA ALA A 71 11.26 -4.44 39.46
C ALA A 71 11.05 -2.91 39.31
N VAL A 72 10.34 -2.48 38.25
CA VAL A 72 10.07 -1.06 37.94
C VAL A 72 8.56 -0.79 37.81
N ASN A 73 7.74 -1.72 38.31
CA ASN A 73 6.29 -1.67 38.18
C ASN A 73 5.70 -0.53 39.01
N ALA A 74 5.25 0.55 38.35
CA ALA A 74 4.66 1.71 39.01
C ALA A 74 3.12 1.63 39.11
N PHE A 75 2.45 0.98 38.15
CA PHE A 75 1.00 0.82 38.05
C PHE A 75 0.63 -0.59 37.60
N GLN A 76 -0.65 -1.01 37.65
CA GLN A 76 -1.01 -2.30 37.04
C GLN A 76 -0.64 -2.28 35.54
N PRO A 77 0.14 -3.27 35.05
CA PRO A 77 0.70 -3.26 33.70
C PRO A 77 -0.39 -3.23 32.61
N GLU A 78 -1.56 -3.81 32.91
CA GLU A 78 -2.75 -3.80 32.04
C GLU A 78 -3.27 -2.38 31.79
N LEU A 79 -3.34 -1.55 32.84
CA LEU A 79 -3.80 -0.16 32.75
C LEU A 79 -2.79 0.73 32.02
N ALA A 80 -1.49 0.45 32.17
CA ALA A 80 -0.43 1.18 31.48
C ALA A 80 -0.37 0.87 29.97
N LEU A 81 -0.72 -0.34 29.56
CA LEU A 81 -0.76 -0.77 28.16
C LEU A 81 -1.98 -0.23 27.40
N ALA A 82 -3.12 -0.10 28.09
CA ALA A 82 -4.40 0.33 27.50
C ALA A 82 -4.32 1.61 26.63
N PRO A 83 -3.75 2.75 27.09
CA PRO A 83 -3.67 3.96 26.27
C PRO A 83 -2.79 3.80 25.03
N VAL A 84 -1.71 3.01 25.12
CA VAL A 84 -0.79 2.78 24.00
C VAL A 84 -1.48 1.97 22.91
N LEU A 85 -2.15 0.87 23.28
CA LEU A 85 -2.92 0.07 22.33
C LEU A 85 -4.07 0.86 21.73
N PHE A 86 -4.75 1.69 22.52
CA PHE A 86 -5.84 2.53 22.02
C PHE A 86 -5.36 3.49 20.92
N ILE A 87 -4.25 4.20 21.14
CA ILE A 87 -3.71 5.14 20.16
C ILE A 87 -3.26 4.42 18.88
N LEU A 88 -2.56 3.28 19.02
CA LEU A 88 -2.14 2.48 17.86
C LEU A 88 -3.35 1.97 17.06
N ALA A 89 -4.40 1.50 17.76
CA ALA A 89 -5.62 1.01 17.14
C ALA A 89 -6.37 2.14 16.40
N VAL A 90 -6.57 3.30 17.03
CA VAL A 90 -7.24 4.45 16.37
C VAL A 90 -6.45 4.91 15.15
N THR A 91 -5.13 4.98 15.25
CA THR A 91 -4.27 5.32 14.11
C THR A 91 -4.41 4.31 12.98
N ALA A 92 -4.40 3.02 13.30
CA ALA A 92 -4.59 1.96 12.32
C ALA A 92 -5.97 2.02 11.65
N VAL A 93 -7.05 2.25 12.42
CA VAL A 93 -8.40 2.38 11.85
C VAL A 93 -8.49 3.58 10.92
N LYS A 94 -7.89 4.71 11.28
CA LYS A 94 -7.83 5.90 10.42
C LYS A 94 -7.11 5.59 9.10
N ASP A 95 -5.93 4.99 9.17
CA ASP A 95 -5.11 4.68 8.00
C ASP A 95 -5.82 3.66 7.09
N LEU A 96 -6.55 2.70 7.67
CA LEU A 96 -7.37 1.74 6.93
C LEU A 96 -8.54 2.42 6.21
N TRP A 97 -9.23 3.33 6.89
CA TRP A 97 -10.34 4.08 6.29
C TRP A 97 -9.87 4.92 5.10
N GLU A 98 -8.72 5.58 5.24
CA GLU A 98 -8.13 6.36 4.17
C GLU A 98 -7.77 5.48 2.95
N ASP A 99 -7.13 4.33 3.17
CA ASP A 99 -6.78 3.41 2.06
C ASP A 99 -8.04 2.78 1.42
N TYR A 100 -9.10 2.54 2.19
CA TYR A 100 -10.39 2.10 1.67
C TYR A 100 -11.06 3.16 0.78
N SER A 101 -11.00 4.43 1.19
CA SER A 101 -11.50 5.52 0.36
C SER A 101 -10.75 5.61 -0.98
N ARG A 102 -9.43 5.42 -0.96
CA ARG A 102 -8.61 5.34 -2.19
C ARG A 102 -8.97 4.13 -3.05
N TYR A 103 -9.22 2.97 -2.44
CA TYR A 103 -9.69 1.78 -3.16
C TYR A 103 -11.00 2.03 -3.91
N SER A 104 -11.96 2.68 -3.26
CA SER A 104 -13.24 3.03 -3.88
C SER A 104 -13.06 3.98 -5.07
N SER A 105 -12.17 4.96 -4.94
CA SER A 105 -11.86 5.90 -6.04
C SER A 105 -11.16 5.21 -7.21
N ASP A 106 -10.18 4.32 -6.93
CA ASP A 106 -9.53 3.51 -7.96
C ASP A 106 -10.57 2.65 -8.70
N GLN A 107 -11.54 2.07 -7.99
CA GLN A 107 -12.63 1.29 -8.60
C GLN A 107 -13.47 2.14 -9.54
N GLU A 108 -13.90 3.32 -9.12
CA GLU A 108 -14.70 4.22 -9.95
C GLU A 108 -13.96 4.62 -11.24
N ILE A 109 -12.69 5.03 -11.12
CA ILE A 109 -11.88 5.46 -12.26
C ILE A 109 -11.65 4.31 -13.26
N ASN A 110 -11.35 3.11 -12.77
CA ASN A 110 -11.08 1.95 -13.63
C ASN A 110 -12.33 1.45 -14.39
N HIS A 111 -13.54 1.78 -13.92
CA HIS A 111 -14.80 1.38 -14.55
C HIS A 111 -15.43 2.52 -15.37
N MET A 112 -14.75 3.65 -15.55
CA MET A 112 -15.25 4.73 -16.40
C MET A 112 -15.32 4.27 -17.87
N GLU A 113 -16.42 4.59 -18.53
CA GLU A 113 -16.60 4.29 -19.94
C GLU A 113 -15.59 5.06 -20.78
N CYS A 114 -14.96 4.37 -21.73
CA CYS A 114 -14.07 4.97 -22.70
C CYS A 114 -14.46 4.53 -24.11
N LEU A 115 -14.45 5.48 -25.04
CA LEU A 115 -14.69 5.18 -26.45
C LEU A 115 -13.45 4.54 -27.04
N VAL A 116 -13.55 3.26 -27.37
CA VAL A 116 -12.52 2.53 -28.09
C VAL A 116 -12.94 2.43 -29.55
N TYR A 117 -12.05 2.82 -30.45
CA TYR A 117 -12.28 2.66 -31.88
C TYR A 117 -12.35 1.15 -32.23
N CYS A 118 -13.50 0.70 -32.72
CA CYS A 118 -13.71 -0.61 -33.32
C CYS A 118 -13.97 -0.46 -34.82
N ARG A 119 -13.44 -1.39 -35.62
CA ARG A 119 -13.54 -1.41 -37.08
C ARG A 119 -14.77 -2.16 -37.57
#